data_AF-A0A938P1K3-F1
#
_entry.id   AF-A0A938P1K3-F1
#
_cell.length_a   1.000
_cell.length_b   1.000
_cell.length_c   1.000
_cell.angle_alpha   90.00
_cell.angle_beta   90.00
_cell.angle_gamma   90.00
#
_symmetry.space_group_name_H-M   'P 1'
#
loop_
_entity.id
_entity.type
_entity.pdbx_description
1 polymer ?
#
loop_
_entity_poly.entity_id
_entity_poly.type
_entity_poly.pdbx_seq_one_letter_code
_entity_poly.pdbx_strand_id
1 'polypeptide(L)'
;MPFLATTFWGEQDLIRGHAYYFPIFLVPEGKNVKKGQEHQLELQATSLEQKPTTNLSADVRAYLAKLGIKNVETNVQRASVIWMHALAIGYSPAYLKENADGIRQDWPRIPLPKSAEMLERSAALGRKIASLLDTENDVRGVTSGTVTPEMKHIAVIESVERKQLRERSEDLALTAGWGHAGKDGVTMPGKGKIVRREYTKLELAAIQSGAKVRGLTLKKALEHLGESTCDVYLNDVAFWGNIPEKVWEYTIGGYQVIKKWLSYRERGLLGRPLTSDEAREVMNMARRITGIILMQPALDANYRKVKAAAYEWGEAESSAKTPKKGNR
;
A
#
# COMPACT_ATOMS: atom_id res chain seq x y z
N MET A 1 4.46 4.50 -6.27
CA MET A 1 3.03 4.11 -6.29
C MET A 1 2.16 5.26 -5.80
N PRO A 2 1.13 5.71 -6.56
CA PRO A 2 0.28 6.86 -6.17
C PRO A 2 -1.04 6.49 -5.49
N PHE A 3 -1.35 5.19 -5.34
CA PHE A 3 -2.58 4.71 -4.69
C PHE A 3 -2.27 4.06 -3.35
N LEU A 4 -3.13 4.29 -2.37
CA LEU A 4 -3.10 3.63 -1.06
C LEU A 4 -4.54 3.34 -0.62
N ALA A 5 -4.72 2.28 0.16
CA ALA A 5 -5.96 2.04 0.88
C ALA A 5 -5.62 2.02 2.37
N THR A 6 -6.48 2.65 3.18
CA THR A 6 -6.35 2.70 4.63
C THR A 6 -7.74 2.64 5.26
N THR A 7 -7.83 2.05 6.44
CA THR A 7 -9.01 2.07 7.30
C THR A 7 -8.96 3.18 8.35
N PHE A 8 -7.89 3.97 8.36
CA PHE A 8 -7.63 5.04 9.32
C PHE A 8 -7.80 6.42 8.71
N TRP A 9 -7.85 7.42 9.59
CA TRP A 9 -7.75 8.82 9.18
C TRP A 9 -6.44 9.06 8.46
N GLY A 10 -6.53 9.66 7.29
CA GLY A 10 -5.38 9.99 6.48
C GLY A 10 -4.93 11.41 6.71
N GLU A 11 -3.61 11.59 6.84
CA GLU A 11 -2.96 12.89 6.96
C GLU A 11 -2.74 13.50 5.56
N GLN A 12 -2.68 14.83 5.44
CA GLN A 12 -2.63 15.50 4.13
C GLN A 12 -1.36 15.18 3.31
N ASP A 13 -0.26 14.79 3.95
CA ASP A 13 1.03 14.48 3.32
C ASP A 13 1.33 12.97 3.19
N LEU A 14 0.32 12.10 3.42
CA LEU A 14 0.47 10.63 3.47
C LEU A 14 1.18 9.98 2.26
N ILE A 15 0.97 10.47 1.03
CA ILE A 15 1.51 9.88 -0.23
C ILE A 15 2.30 10.94 -1.02
N ARG A 16 2.73 12.04 -0.37
CA ARG A 16 3.14 13.35 -0.95
C ARG A 16 1.99 14.36 -0.85
N GLY A 17 2.33 15.61 -0.55
CA GLY A 17 1.38 16.61 -0.09
C GLY A 17 0.13 16.79 -0.94
N HIS A 18 -0.96 17.11 -0.24
CA HIS A 18 -2.33 17.17 -0.74
C HIS A 18 -2.87 15.79 -1.20
N ALA A 19 -2.67 14.76 -0.37
CA ALA A 19 -3.33 13.48 -0.54
C ALA A 19 -4.86 13.66 -0.58
N TYR A 20 -5.50 13.02 -1.55
CA TYR A 20 -6.95 13.03 -1.71
C TYR A 20 -7.54 11.71 -1.25
N TYR A 21 -8.66 11.80 -0.54
CA TYR A 21 -9.33 10.66 0.09
C TYR A 21 -10.70 10.41 -0.54
N PHE A 22 -10.95 9.14 -0.86
CA PHE A 22 -12.23 8.68 -1.40
C PHE A 22 -12.87 7.72 -0.38
N PRO A 23 -13.63 8.25 0.61
CA PRO A 23 -14.27 7.39 1.58
C PRO A 23 -15.35 6.53 0.90
N ILE A 24 -15.56 5.31 1.38
CA ILE A 24 -16.60 4.41 0.84
C ILE A 24 -17.99 4.95 1.17
N PHE A 25 -18.15 5.52 2.36
CA PHE A 25 -19.39 6.12 2.83
C PHE A 25 -19.20 7.59 3.18
N LEU A 26 -20.24 8.38 2.94
CA LEU A 26 -20.36 9.76 3.35
C LEU A 26 -21.37 9.84 4.48
N VAL A 27 -20.99 10.51 5.56
CA VAL A 27 -21.93 10.96 6.58
C VAL A 27 -22.43 12.33 6.11
N PRO A 28 -23.73 12.56 5.92
CA PRO A 28 -24.21 13.86 5.50
C PRO A 28 -23.95 14.89 6.61
N GLU A 29 -23.61 16.12 6.23
CA GLU A 29 -23.42 17.20 7.18
C GLU A 29 -24.76 17.51 7.88
N GLY A 30 -24.74 17.55 9.21
CA GLY A 30 -25.85 18.09 10.00
C GLY A 30 -26.14 19.52 9.56
N LYS A 31 -27.41 19.89 9.38
CA LYS A 31 -27.79 21.27 9.02
C LYS A 31 -27.17 22.25 10.03
N ASN A 32 -26.32 23.15 9.53
CA ASN A 32 -25.60 24.22 10.24
C ASN A 32 -26.14 24.60 11.63
N VAL A 33 -25.28 24.47 12.64
CA VAL A 33 -25.37 25.29 13.86
C VAL A 33 -25.25 26.76 13.44
N LYS A 34 -26.16 27.61 13.95
CA LYS A 34 -26.20 29.04 13.64
C LYS A 34 -24.85 29.69 13.99
N LYS A 35 -24.29 30.48 13.06
CA LYS A 35 -23.12 31.35 13.30
C LYS A 35 -23.34 32.17 14.58
N GLY A 36 -22.53 31.94 15.62
CA GLY A 36 -22.59 32.73 16.85
C GLY A 36 -22.03 32.08 18.12
N GLN A 37 -21.67 30.79 18.13
CA GLN A 37 -21.05 30.14 19.29
C GLN A 37 -19.74 29.48 18.89
N GLU A 38 -18.73 30.30 18.62
CA GLU A 38 -17.35 29.85 18.63
C GLU A 38 -16.89 29.78 20.10
N HIS A 39 -16.25 28.67 20.47
CA HIS A 39 -15.67 28.35 21.80
C HIS A 39 -16.51 27.43 22.70
N GLN A 40 -16.84 26.25 22.19
CA GLN A 40 -16.62 25.02 22.96
C GLN A 40 -16.41 23.86 21.99
N LEU A 41 -15.38 23.07 22.26
CA LEU A 41 -15.11 21.76 21.65
C LEU A 41 -16.21 20.79 22.09
N GLU A 42 -17.42 21.06 21.63
CA GLU A 42 -18.54 20.19 21.82
C GLU A 42 -18.47 19.20 20.66
N LEU A 43 -17.82 18.06 20.93
CA LEU A 43 -18.04 16.78 20.24
C LEU A 43 -19.52 16.43 20.38
N GLN A 44 -20.39 17.23 19.76
CA GLN A 44 -21.81 16.97 19.74
C GLN A 44 -21.99 15.71 18.89
N ALA A 45 -22.60 14.72 19.52
CA ALA A 45 -23.12 13.50 18.95
C ALA A 45 -24.25 13.75 17.91
N THR A 46 -24.19 14.84 17.16
CA THR A 46 -25.15 15.25 16.13
C THR A 46 -24.95 14.51 14.80
N SER A 47 -23.91 13.68 14.69
CA SER A 47 -23.59 12.90 13.49
C SER A 47 -24.09 11.45 13.52
N LEU A 48 -24.66 10.96 14.63
CA LEU A 48 -25.07 9.54 14.76
C LEU A 48 -26.51 9.26 14.29
N GLU A 49 -27.33 10.29 14.06
CA GLU A 49 -28.72 10.10 13.62
C GLU A 49 -28.86 9.98 12.09
N GLN A 50 -27.87 10.44 11.32
CA GLN A 50 -27.95 10.41 9.87
C GLN A 50 -27.28 9.16 9.31
N LYS A 51 -28.07 8.34 8.62
CA LYS A 51 -27.59 7.10 8.01
C LYS A 51 -26.52 7.42 6.95
N PRO A 52 -25.31 6.82 7.04
CA PRO A 52 -24.29 6.98 6.01
C PRO A 52 -24.80 6.56 4.64
N THR A 53 -24.37 7.28 3.60
CA THR A 53 -24.71 7.00 2.20
C THR A 53 -23.47 6.57 1.44
N THR A 54 -23.60 5.73 0.40
CA THR A 54 -22.41 5.35 -0.37
C THR A 54 -21.90 6.49 -1.22
N ASN A 55 -20.57 6.62 -1.28
CA ASN A 55 -19.89 7.60 -2.12
C ASN A 55 -19.84 7.13 -3.59
N LEU A 56 -21.00 6.97 -4.22
CA LEU A 56 -21.14 6.51 -5.60
C LEU A 56 -22.04 7.48 -6.36
N SER A 57 -21.61 7.90 -7.55
CA SER A 57 -22.43 8.73 -8.44
C SER A 57 -23.65 7.97 -8.97
N ALA A 58 -24.64 8.70 -9.48
CA ALA A 58 -25.83 8.12 -10.10
C ALA A 58 -25.46 7.18 -11.28
N ASP A 59 -24.49 7.58 -12.10
CA ASP A 59 -24.04 6.79 -13.25
C ASP A 59 -23.38 5.48 -12.83
N VAL A 60 -22.55 5.51 -11.78
CA VAL A 60 -21.92 4.30 -11.24
C VAL A 60 -22.96 3.38 -10.62
N ARG A 61 -23.97 3.92 -9.92
CA ARG A 61 -25.10 3.14 -9.40
C ARG A 61 -25.87 2.45 -10.52
N ALA A 62 -26.16 3.17 -11.60
CA ALA A 62 -26.83 2.63 -12.78
C ALA A 62 -25.99 1.54 -13.47
N TYR A 63 -24.68 1.76 -13.62
CA TYR A 63 -23.74 0.76 -14.13
C TYR A 63 -23.73 -0.51 -13.27
N LEU A 64 -23.60 -0.39 -11.95
CA LEU A 64 -23.62 -1.54 -11.04
C LEU A 64 -24.97 -2.28 -11.10
N ALA A 65 -26.08 -1.57 -11.18
CA ALA A 65 -27.41 -2.16 -11.35
C ALA A 65 -27.54 -2.94 -12.67
N LYS A 66 -27.03 -2.40 -13.79
CA LYS A 66 -26.99 -3.10 -15.09
C LYS A 66 -26.18 -4.39 -15.03
N LEU A 67 -25.12 -4.41 -14.24
CA LEU A 67 -24.32 -5.62 -13.97
C LEU A 67 -24.97 -6.58 -12.97
N GLY A 68 -26.15 -6.26 -12.43
CA GLY A 68 -26.84 -7.08 -11.44
C GLY A 68 -26.24 -6.99 -10.02
N ILE A 69 -25.35 -6.02 -9.77
CA ILE A 69 -24.75 -5.78 -8.45
C ILE A 69 -25.71 -4.89 -7.64
N LYS A 70 -26.40 -5.52 -6.69
CA LYS A 70 -27.42 -4.88 -5.84
C LYS A 70 -26.89 -4.61 -4.42
N ASN A 71 -27.70 -3.93 -3.61
CA ASN A 71 -27.46 -3.68 -2.18
C ASN A 71 -26.19 -2.88 -1.88
N VAL A 72 -25.79 -1.99 -2.78
CA VAL A 72 -24.63 -1.11 -2.56
C VAL A 72 -24.82 -0.22 -1.32
N GLU A 73 -26.05 0.25 -1.02
CA GLU A 73 -26.31 1.11 0.14
C GLU A 73 -26.23 0.42 1.51
N THR A 74 -26.37 -0.90 1.56
CA THR A 74 -26.49 -1.64 2.82
C THR A 74 -25.36 -2.64 3.03
N ASN A 75 -24.49 -2.83 2.03
CA ASN A 75 -23.40 -3.78 2.09
C ASN A 75 -22.06 -3.13 1.70
N VAL A 76 -21.17 -2.96 2.68
CA VAL A 76 -19.84 -2.35 2.49
C VAL A 76 -18.98 -3.04 1.43
N GLN A 77 -19.09 -4.36 1.28
CA GLN A 77 -18.32 -5.11 0.28
C GLN A 77 -18.83 -4.82 -1.14
N ARG A 78 -20.14 -4.62 -1.31
CA ARG A 78 -20.71 -4.19 -2.58
C ARG A 78 -20.44 -2.70 -2.85
N ALA A 79 -20.54 -1.85 -1.83
CA ALA A 79 -20.20 -0.43 -1.93
C ALA A 79 -18.73 -0.20 -2.32
N SER A 80 -17.83 -1.04 -1.82
CA SER A 80 -16.39 -0.91 -2.05
C SER A 80 -15.90 -1.50 -3.37
N VAL A 81 -16.75 -2.21 -4.13
CA VAL A 81 -16.32 -3.00 -5.28
C VAL A 81 -15.59 -2.17 -6.35
N ILE A 82 -16.08 -0.95 -6.63
CA ILE A 82 -15.47 -0.01 -7.59
C ILE A 82 -14.11 0.47 -7.06
N TRP A 83 -14.02 0.77 -5.77
CA TRP A 83 -12.80 1.25 -5.13
C TRP A 83 -11.72 0.17 -5.06
N MET A 84 -12.10 -1.07 -4.75
CA MET A 84 -11.18 -2.22 -4.80
C MET A 84 -10.74 -2.49 -6.24
N HIS A 85 -11.64 -2.39 -7.21
CA HIS A 85 -11.27 -2.48 -8.62
C HIS A 85 -10.26 -1.39 -9.01
N ALA A 86 -10.50 -0.12 -8.63
CA ALA A 86 -9.60 0.98 -8.88
C ALA A 86 -8.22 0.76 -8.24
N LEU A 87 -8.16 0.24 -7.01
CA LEU A 87 -6.91 -0.12 -6.34
C LEU A 87 -6.14 -1.19 -7.12
N ALA A 88 -6.83 -2.22 -7.65
CA ALA A 88 -6.20 -3.26 -8.47
C ALA A 88 -5.59 -2.69 -9.76
N ILE A 89 -6.32 -1.81 -10.46
CA ILE A 89 -5.82 -1.15 -11.66
C ILE A 89 -4.65 -0.21 -11.33
N GLY A 90 -4.77 0.56 -10.25
CA GLY A 90 -3.74 1.49 -9.79
C GLY A 90 -2.42 0.82 -9.39
N TYR A 91 -2.44 -0.46 -9.02
CA TYR A 91 -1.26 -1.25 -8.70
C TYR A 91 -0.71 -2.09 -9.88
N SER A 92 -1.29 -1.98 -11.08
CA SER A 92 -0.73 -2.58 -12.30
C SER A 92 0.41 -1.72 -12.86
N PRO A 93 1.66 -2.24 -12.95
CA PRO A 93 2.74 -1.51 -13.61
C PRO A 93 2.43 -1.15 -15.07
N ALA A 94 1.72 -2.01 -15.81
CA ALA A 94 1.29 -1.71 -17.17
C ALA A 94 0.36 -0.49 -17.22
N TYR A 95 -0.64 -0.42 -16.34
CA TYR A 95 -1.51 0.76 -16.25
C TYR A 95 -0.73 2.03 -15.93
N LEU A 96 0.14 1.98 -14.91
CA LEU A 96 0.94 3.13 -14.49
C LEU A 96 1.88 3.61 -15.60
N LYS A 97 2.50 2.68 -16.35
CA LYS A 97 3.40 3.02 -17.46
C LYS A 97 2.63 3.64 -18.64
N GLU A 98 1.50 3.05 -19.02
CA GLU A 98 0.70 3.51 -20.16
C GLU A 98 -0.01 4.85 -19.90
N ASN A 99 -0.27 5.19 -18.63
CA ASN A 99 -1.04 6.38 -18.25
C ASN A 99 -0.22 7.38 -17.41
N ALA A 100 1.12 7.29 -17.46
CA ALA A 100 2.02 8.05 -16.60
C ALA A 100 1.80 9.58 -16.67
N ASP A 101 1.68 10.13 -17.88
CA ASP A 101 1.49 11.57 -18.10
C ASP A 101 0.12 12.03 -17.58
N GLY A 102 -0.93 11.26 -17.85
CA GLY A 102 -2.28 11.56 -17.38
C GLY A 102 -2.39 11.56 -15.86
N ILE A 103 -1.79 10.55 -15.19
CA ILE A 103 -1.76 10.45 -13.72
C ILE A 103 -0.96 11.61 -13.09
N ARG A 104 0.04 12.13 -13.79
CA ARG A 104 0.86 13.24 -13.28
C ARG A 104 0.14 14.59 -13.37
N GLN A 105 -0.75 14.75 -14.35
CA GLN A 105 -1.41 16.02 -14.65
C GLN A 105 -2.80 16.15 -14.01
N ASP A 106 -3.57 15.07 -13.96
CA ASP A 106 -4.95 15.08 -13.51
C ASP A 106 -5.33 13.75 -12.82
N TRP A 107 -6.56 13.67 -12.35
CA TRP A 107 -7.15 12.50 -11.73
C TRP A 107 -7.01 11.23 -12.59
N PRO A 108 -6.51 10.11 -12.02
CA PRO A 108 -6.40 8.84 -12.73
C PRO A 108 -7.74 8.39 -13.30
N ARG A 109 -7.76 8.02 -14.58
CA ARG A 109 -8.93 7.43 -15.25
C ARG A 109 -8.85 5.91 -15.17
N ILE A 110 -9.84 5.30 -14.53
CA ILE A 110 -9.90 3.85 -14.30
C ILE A 110 -10.94 3.25 -15.26
N PRO A 111 -10.56 2.36 -16.19
CA PRO A 111 -11.52 1.69 -17.06
C PRO A 111 -12.37 0.71 -16.25
N LEU A 112 -13.70 0.82 -16.32
CA LEU A 112 -14.60 -0.16 -15.70
C LEU A 112 -14.89 -1.31 -16.67
N PRO A 113 -14.96 -2.57 -16.23
CA PRO A 113 -15.23 -3.70 -17.13
C PRO A 113 -16.71 -3.86 -17.48
N LYS A 114 -17.02 -4.43 -18.64
CA LYS A 114 -18.42 -4.64 -19.09
C LYS A 114 -19.21 -5.74 -18.37
N SER A 115 -18.61 -6.48 -17.43
CA SER A 115 -19.27 -7.62 -16.76
C SER A 115 -19.01 -7.66 -15.26
N ALA A 116 -20.01 -8.16 -14.51
CA ALA A 116 -19.92 -8.33 -13.06
C ALA A 116 -18.78 -9.27 -12.65
N GLU A 117 -18.59 -10.36 -13.41
CA GLU A 117 -17.54 -11.34 -13.15
C GLU A 117 -16.14 -10.72 -13.26
N MET A 118 -15.90 -9.89 -14.28
CA MET A 118 -14.63 -9.18 -14.42
C MET A 118 -14.43 -8.13 -13.32
N LEU A 119 -15.50 -7.39 -12.96
CA LEU A 119 -15.42 -6.42 -11.87
C LEU A 119 -15.07 -7.09 -10.55
N GLU A 120 -15.74 -8.20 -10.21
CA GLU A 120 -15.50 -8.93 -8.96
C GLU A 120 -14.12 -9.58 -8.93
N ARG A 121 -13.65 -10.14 -10.05
CA ARG A 121 -12.28 -10.67 -10.16
C ARG A 121 -11.23 -9.58 -9.95
N SER A 122 -11.42 -8.42 -10.56
CA SER A 122 -10.52 -7.29 -10.38
C SER A 122 -10.59 -6.75 -8.95
N ALA A 123 -11.78 -6.60 -8.38
CA ALA A 123 -11.96 -6.16 -7.00
C ALA A 123 -11.35 -7.16 -6.00
N ALA A 124 -11.37 -8.46 -6.29
CA ALA A 124 -10.70 -9.47 -5.47
C ALA A 124 -9.17 -9.29 -5.45
N LEU A 125 -8.56 -8.89 -6.57
CA LEU A 125 -7.13 -8.51 -6.59
C LEU A 125 -6.90 -7.24 -5.78
N GLY A 126 -7.80 -6.26 -5.88
CA GLY A 126 -7.78 -5.05 -5.08
C GLY A 126 -7.83 -5.31 -3.59
N ARG A 127 -8.74 -6.17 -3.13
CA ARG A 127 -8.84 -6.58 -1.72
C ARG A 127 -7.56 -7.23 -1.21
N LYS A 128 -6.89 -8.04 -2.04
CA LYS A 128 -5.57 -8.60 -1.69
C LYS A 128 -4.51 -7.50 -1.54
N ILE A 129 -4.47 -6.53 -2.45
CA ILE A 129 -3.58 -5.37 -2.31
C ILE A 129 -3.91 -4.56 -1.04
N ALA A 130 -5.19 -4.28 -0.78
CA ALA A 130 -5.61 -3.59 0.43
C ALA A 130 -5.14 -4.32 1.70
N SER A 131 -5.27 -5.64 1.76
CA SER A 131 -4.77 -6.43 2.90
C SER A 131 -3.26 -6.36 3.07
N LEU A 132 -2.49 -6.27 1.97
CA LEU A 132 -1.04 -6.14 2.03
C LEU A 132 -0.60 -4.74 2.49
N LEU A 133 -1.38 -3.71 2.17
CA LEU A 133 -1.13 -2.32 2.58
C LEU A 133 -1.56 -2.03 4.02
N ASP A 134 -2.45 -2.85 4.58
CA ASP A 134 -2.92 -2.74 5.96
C ASP A 134 -1.86 -3.27 6.94
N THR A 135 -1.21 -2.36 7.67
CA THR A 135 -0.17 -2.68 8.66
C THR A 135 -0.72 -3.23 9.97
N GLU A 136 -2.01 -3.02 10.25
CA GLU A 136 -2.61 -3.38 11.54
C GLU A 136 -3.11 -4.82 11.58
N ASN A 137 -3.43 -5.37 10.41
CA ASN A 137 -3.93 -6.74 10.29
C ASN A 137 -2.92 -7.66 9.63
N ASP A 138 -2.66 -8.78 10.31
CA ASP A 138 -1.81 -9.84 9.80
C ASP A 138 -2.38 -10.49 8.54
N VAL A 139 -1.49 -10.80 7.59
CA VAL A 139 -1.85 -11.44 6.31
C VAL A 139 -1.37 -12.89 6.34
N ARG A 140 -2.34 -13.82 6.37
CA ARG A 140 -2.06 -15.26 6.35
C ARG A 140 -1.22 -15.63 5.12
N GLY A 141 -0.13 -16.37 5.36
CA GLY A 141 0.80 -16.77 4.31
C GLY A 141 1.87 -15.71 3.98
N VAL A 142 1.75 -14.49 4.53
CA VAL A 142 2.72 -13.40 4.33
C VAL A 142 3.34 -13.00 5.67
N THR A 143 2.57 -12.48 6.63
CA THR A 143 3.08 -12.09 7.95
C THR A 143 2.71 -13.10 9.05
N SER A 144 1.66 -13.89 8.88
CA SER A 144 1.15 -14.81 9.90
C SER A 144 0.77 -16.21 9.37
N GLY A 145 0.52 -17.12 10.31
CA GLY A 145 0.21 -18.53 10.04
C GLY A 145 1.38 -19.25 9.38
N THR A 146 1.09 -20.24 8.53
CA THR A 146 2.12 -20.89 7.70
C THR A 146 2.49 -19.96 6.54
N VAL A 147 3.52 -19.13 6.76
CA VAL A 147 4.08 -18.25 5.72
C VAL A 147 4.60 -19.06 4.54
N THR A 148 4.42 -18.54 3.32
CA THR A 148 4.84 -19.23 2.10
C THR A 148 6.37 -19.36 2.03
N PRO A 149 6.91 -20.36 1.30
CA PRO A 149 8.33 -20.67 1.31
C PRO A 149 9.22 -19.45 1.03
N GLU A 150 8.85 -18.63 0.05
CA GLU A 150 9.58 -17.41 -0.28
C GLU A 150 9.61 -16.42 0.89
N MET A 151 8.49 -16.24 1.60
CA MET A 151 8.37 -15.28 2.70
C MET A 151 9.21 -15.65 3.91
N LYS A 152 9.46 -16.95 4.14
CA LYS A 152 10.25 -17.44 5.29
C LYS A 152 11.64 -16.83 5.36
N HIS A 153 12.23 -16.52 4.21
CA HIS A 153 13.59 -15.99 4.12
C HIS A 153 13.65 -14.48 3.89
N ILE A 154 12.53 -13.79 3.67
CA ILE A 154 12.56 -12.34 3.42
C ILE A 154 12.76 -11.59 4.73
N ALA A 155 13.81 -10.73 4.76
CA ALA A 155 14.08 -9.78 5.83
C ALA A 155 14.15 -10.42 7.23
N VAL A 156 14.68 -11.64 7.31
CA VAL A 156 14.89 -12.30 8.61
C VAL A 156 16.02 -11.57 9.32
N ILE A 157 15.83 -11.25 10.60
CA ILE A 157 16.90 -10.62 11.39
C ILE A 157 17.95 -11.66 11.75
N GLU A 158 19.21 -11.36 11.45
CA GLU A 158 20.35 -12.23 11.65
C GLU A 158 21.46 -11.51 12.42
N SER A 159 22.18 -12.27 13.24
CA SER A 159 23.41 -11.80 13.90
C SER A 159 24.62 -12.08 13.01
N VAL A 160 25.52 -11.12 12.86
CA VAL A 160 26.79 -11.27 12.13
C VAL A 160 27.62 -12.43 12.71
N GLU A 161 27.61 -12.60 14.03
CA GLU A 161 28.32 -13.68 14.73
C GLU A 161 27.48 -14.95 14.94
N ARG A 162 26.26 -15.00 14.37
CA ARG A 162 25.26 -16.08 14.60
C ARG A 162 24.91 -16.33 16.06
N LYS A 163 25.05 -15.30 16.91
CA LYS A 163 24.63 -15.34 18.32
C LYS A 163 23.15 -15.01 18.44
N GLN A 164 22.53 -15.45 19.53
CA GLN A 164 21.16 -15.08 19.85
C GLN A 164 21.10 -13.58 20.16
N LEU A 165 20.32 -12.83 19.38
CA LEU A 165 20.08 -11.41 19.61
C LEU A 165 19.22 -11.22 20.86
N ARG A 166 19.62 -10.30 21.75
CA ARG A 166 18.87 -10.01 22.98
C ARG A 166 17.83 -8.92 22.73
N GLU A 167 16.60 -9.15 23.18
CA GLU A 167 15.53 -8.16 23.07
C GLU A 167 15.84 -6.89 23.88
N ARG A 168 15.40 -5.74 23.38
CA ARG A 168 15.59 -4.42 24.01
C ARG A 168 17.03 -4.14 24.43
N SER A 169 17.99 -4.74 23.74
CA SER A 169 19.42 -4.52 23.94
C SER A 169 19.99 -3.65 22.82
N GLU A 170 21.23 -3.21 22.97
CA GLU A 170 21.95 -2.50 21.91
C GLU A 170 22.13 -3.36 20.65
N ASP A 171 21.92 -4.69 20.72
CA ASP A 171 21.91 -5.57 19.55
C ASP A 171 20.85 -5.14 18.52
N LEU A 172 19.74 -4.50 18.96
CA LEU A 172 18.67 -3.95 18.11
C LEU A 172 18.70 -2.42 17.95
N ALA A 173 19.78 -1.76 18.38
CA ALA A 173 19.93 -0.33 18.17
C ALA A 173 20.21 -0.02 16.69
N LEU A 174 19.45 0.90 16.10
CA LEU A 174 19.76 1.44 14.79
C LEU A 174 20.88 2.47 14.92
N THR A 175 22.09 2.07 14.54
CA THR A 175 23.30 2.93 14.60
C THR A 175 24.06 2.96 13.27
N ALA A 176 23.50 2.35 12.22
CA ALA A 176 24.08 2.30 10.89
C ALA A 176 23.92 3.59 10.07
N GLY A 177 23.41 4.69 10.64
CA GLY A 177 23.34 6.00 9.98
C GLY A 177 22.21 6.11 8.96
N TRP A 178 21.01 5.65 9.32
CA TRP A 178 19.79 5.75 8.52
C TRP A 178 19.13 7.12 8.60
N GLY A 179 19.34 7.87 9.68
CA GLY A 179 18.86 9.24 9.80
C GLY A 179 19.56 10.04 10.89
N HIS A 180 19.50 11.37 10.76
CA HIS A 180 20.14 12.32 11.67
C HIS A 180 19.23 13.52 11.93
N ALA A 181 19.44 14.20 13.05
CA ALA A 181 18.72 15.44 13.37
C ALA A 181 19.23 16.57 12.47
N GLY A 182 18.33 17.18 11.73
CA GLY A 182 18.53 18.42 10.98
C GLY A 182 18.19 19.65 11.80
N LYS A 183 18.15 20.81 11.12
CA LYS A 183 17.69 22.06 11.73
C LYS A 183 16.21 21.95 12.14
N ASP A 184 15.85 22.62 13.22
CA ASP A 184 14.46 22.73 13.71
C ASP A 184 13.75 21.39 13.95
N GLY A 185 14.51 20.35 14.33
CA GLY A 185 13.96 19.02 14.64
C GLY A 185 13.59 18.19 13.41
N VAL A 186 13.88 18.65 12.19
CA VAL A 186 13.62 17.89 10.96
C VAL A 186 14.53 16.66 10.90
N THR A 187 13.97 15.48 10.62
CA THR A 187 14.77 14.27 10.39
C THR A 187 15.31 14.23 8.96
N MET A 188 16.64 14.17 8.83
CA MET A 188 17.34 14.06 7.55
C MET A 188 17.68 12.59 7.26
N PRO A 189 17.35 12.06 6.06
CA PRO A 189 17.66 10.67 5.72
C PRO A 189 19.16 10.49 5.49
N GLY A 190 19.72 9.44 6.10
CA GLY A 190 21.11 9.02 5.95
C GLY A 190 21.33 8.01 4.83
N LYS A 191 22.58 7.56 4.69
CA LYS A 191 22.96 6.54 3.70
C LYS A 191 22.61 5.13 4.20
N GLY A 192 22.75 4.88 5.50
CA GLY A 192 22.67 3.54 6.07
C GLY A 192 23.84 2.64 5.66
N LYS A 193 23.78 1.38 6.09
CA LYS A 193 24.69 0.31 5.67
C LYS A 193 23.91 -0.81 5.01
N ILE A 194 24.26 -1.09 3.76
CA ILE A 194 23.62 -2.09 2.90
C ILE A 194 24.71 -2.90 2.22
N VAL A 195 24.56 -4.22 2.24
CA VAL A 195 25.40 -5.12 1.44
C VAL A 195 24.52 -5.74 0.36
N ARG A 196 24.85 -5.50 -0.91
CA ARG A 196 24.21 -6.17 -2.04
C ARG A 196 24.95 -7.48 -2.33
N ARG A 197 24.19 -8.54 -2.57
CA ARG A 197 24.73 -9.88 -2.86
C ARG A 197 23.78 -10.66 -3.76
N GLU A 198 24.31 -11.73 -4.33
CA GLU A 198 23.48 -12.72 -5.01
C GLU A 198 22.60 -13.49 -4.02
N TYR A 199 21.50 -14.03 -4.53
CA TYR A 199 20.68 -14.97 -3.77
C TYR A 199 21.44 -16.26 -3.50
N THR A 200 21.26 -16.82 -2.30
CA THR A 200 21.73 -18.17 -1.99
C THR A 200 20.88 -19.23 -2.69
N LYS A 201 21.40 -20.46 -2.81
CA LYS A 201 20.63 -21.59 -3.37
C LYS A 201 19.32 -21.85 -2.61
N LEU A 202 19.32 -21.66 -1.29
CA LEU A 202 18.14 -21.84 -0.45
C LEU A 202 17.09 -20.76 -0.73
N GLU A 203 17.52 -19.50 -0.84
CA GLU A 203 16.64 -18.37 -1.17
C GLU A 203 16.02 -18.55 -2.57
N LEU A 204 16.82 -18.95 -3.57
CA LEU A 204 16.33 -19.23 -4.93
C LEU A 204 15.30 -20.38 -4.95
N ALA A 205 15.56 -21.48 -4.22
CA ALA A 205 14.63 -22.59 -4.12
C ALA A 205 13.31 -22.18 -3.44
N ALA A 206 13.39 -21.34 -2.40
CA ALA A 206 12.23 -20.79 -1.72
C ALA A 206 11.40 -19.88 -2.66
N ILE A 207 12.06 -18.97 -3.38
CA ILE A 207 11.42 -18.11 -4.39
C ILE A 207 10.75 -18.97 -5.48
N GLN A 208 11.43 -20.00 -5.99
CA GLN A 208 10.87 -20.90 -6.99
C GLN A 208 9.61 -21.62 -6.49
N SER A 209 9.64 -22.14 -5.26
CA SER A 209 8.48 -22.82 -4.66
C SER A 209 7.30 -21.85 -4.50
N GLY A 210 7.56 -20.63 -4.04
CA GLY A 210 6.55 -19.58 -3.91
C GLY A 210 5.96 -19.13 -5.24
N ALA A 211 6.82 -18.90 -6.23
CA ALA A 211 6.46 -18.52 -7.58
C ALA A 211 5.55 -19.56 -8.24
N LYS A 212 5.85 -20.86 -8.05
CA LYS A 212 5.06 -21.96 -8.61
C LYS A 212 3.60 -21.94 -8.14
N VAL A 213 3.36 -21.65 -6.85
CA VAL A 213 1.99 -21.52 -6.29
C VAL A 213 1.21 -20.37 -6.97
N ARG A 214 1.91 -19.36 -7.48
CA ARG A 214 1.36 -18.20 -8.19
C ARG A 214 1.30 -18.38 -9.70
N GLY A 215 1.66 -19.55 -10.23
CA GLY A 215 1.73 -19.81 -11.67
C GLY A 215 2.89 -19.09 -12.35
N LEU A 216 3.94 -18.73 -11.61
CA LEU A 216 5.14 -18.06 -12.12
C LEU A 216 6.32 -19.02 -12.17
N THR A 217 7.22 -18.79 -13.13
CA THR A 217 8.53 -19.43 -13.16
C THR A 217 9.50 -18.66 -12.25
N LEU A 218 10.60 -19.30 -11.83
CA LEU A 218 11.65 -18.61 -11.09
C LEU A 218 12.17 -17.38 -11.85
N LYS A 219 12.42 -17.52 -13.15
CA LYS A 219 12.86 -16.42 -14.02
C LYS A 219 11.91 -15.21 -13.93
N LYS A 220 10.60 -15.42 -14.10
CA LYS A 220 9.61 -14.34 -13.99
C LYS A 220 9.58 -13.74 -12.59
N ALA A 221 9.71 -14.55 -11.54
CA ALA A 221 9.76 -14.03 -10.18
C ALA A 221 10.97 -13.11 -9.96
N LEU A 222 12.15 -13.49 -10.47
CA LEU A 222 13.37 -12.67 -10.39
C LEU A 222 13.31 -11.42 -11.26
N GLU A 223 12.66 -11.45 -12.44
CA GLU A 223 12.38 -10.25 -13.24
C GLU A 223 11.60 -9.19 -12.44
N HIS A 224 10.75 -9.62 -11.51
CA HIS A 224 9.96 -8.73 -10.64
C HIS A 224 10.67 -8.36 -9.33
N LEU A 225 11.38 -9.32 -8.69
CA LEU A 225 12.02 -9.11 -7.39
C LEU A 225 13.42 -8.49 -7.49
N GLY A 226 14.06 -8.58 -8.66
CA GLY A 226 15.47 -8.28 -8.88
C GLY A 226 16.31 -9.56 -9.00
N GLU A 227 17.47 -9.44 -9.65
CA GLU A 227 18.44 -10.54 -9.76
C GLU A 227 19.35 -10.65 -8.52
N SER A 228 19.32 -9.64 -7.67
CA SER A 228 20.10 -9.56 -6.44
C SER A 228 19.23 -9.20 -5.23
N THR A 229 19.80 -9.39 -4.06
CA THR A 229 19.19 -9.04 -2.78
C THR A 229 20.14 -8.19 -1.95
N CYS A 230 19.61 -7.51 -0.94
CA CYS A 230 20.41 -6.78 0.01
C CYS A 230 20.20 -7.25 1.45
N ASP A 231 21.28 -7.15 2.22
CA ASP A 231 21.28 -7.26 3.66
C ASP A 231 21.36 -5.83 4.22
N VAL A 232 20.37 -5.47 5.06
CA VAL A 232 20.16 -4.12 5.58
C VAL A 232 20.55 -4.09 7.05
N TYR A 233 21.64 -3.39 7.36
CA TYR A 233 22.22 -3.44 8.70
C TYR A 233 21.51 -2.51 9.66
N LEU A 234 21.27 -3.00 10.88
CA LEU A 234 20.85 -2.18 12.00
C LEU A 234 22.06 -1.44 12.58
N ASN A 235 23.14 -2.21 12.77
CA ASN A 235 24.40 -1.85 13.39
C ASN A 235 25.47 -2.87 12.93
N ASP A 236 26.63 -2.97 13.59
CA ASP A 236 27.66 -3.94 13.23
C ASP A 236 27.42 -5.38 13.73
N VAL A 237 26.37 -5.59 14.53
CA VAL A 237 26.01 -6.87 15.16
C VAL A 237 24.85 -7.57 14.45
N ALA A 238 23.88 -6.81 13.93
CA ALA A 238 22.63 -7.33 13.39
C ALA A 238 22.22 -6.67 12.06
N PHE A 239 21.57 -7.46 11.20
CA PHE A 239 21.00 -7.02 9.93
C PHE A 239 19.72 -7.78 9.59
N TRP A 240 18.86 -7.19 8.75
CA TRP A 240 17.80 -7.93 8.06
C TRP A 240 18.36 -8.51 6.77
N GLY A 241 18.40 -9.83 6.67
CA GLY A 241 18.94 -10.55 5.52
C GLY A 241 17.92 -10.72 4.39
N ASN A 242 18.41 -10.81 3.16
CA ASN A 242 17.62 -11.22 1.98
C ASN A 242 16.38 -10.34 1.71
N ILE A 243 16.58 -9.03 1.60
CA ILE A 243 15.59 -8.10 1.07
C ILE A 243 15.82 -7.95 -0.45
N PRO A 244 14.93 -8.47 -1.32
CA PRO A 244 15.08 -8.34 -2.77
C PRO A 244 15.28 -6.89 -3.21
N GLU A 245 16.09 -6.66 -4.24
CA GLU A 245 16.43 -5.29 -4.65
C GLU A 245 15.17 -4.47 -4.98
N LYS A 246 14.19 -5.04 -5.68
CA LYS A 246 12.94 -4.34 -6.00
C LYS A 246 12.02 -4.14 -4.79
N VAL A 247 12.17 -4.94 -3.74
CA VAL A 247 11.50 -4.74 -2.46
C VAL A 247 12.13 -3.58 -1.71
N TRP A 248 13.47 -3.52 -1.67
CA TRP A 248 14.21 -2.41 -1.08
C TRP A 248 13.87 -1.10 -1.79
N GLU A 249 13.93 -1.07 -3.12
CA GLU A 249 13.66 0.11 -3.96
C GLU A 249 12.19 0.55 -4.00
N TYR A 250 11.28 -0.21 -3.39
CA TYR A 250 9.85 0.04 -3.54
C TYR A 250 9.43 1.37 -2.94
N THR A 251 8.67 2.15 -3.72
CA THR A 251 8.21 3.48 -3.32
C THR A 251 6.69 3.62 -3.29
N ILE A 252 6.20 4.27 -2.23
CA ILE A 252 4.84 4.78 -2.13
C ILE A 252 4.95 6.29 -1.92
N GLY A 253 4.23 7.07 -2.72
CA GLY A 253 4.28 8.52 -2.64
C GLY A 253 5.65 9.17 -2.91
N GLY A 254 6.54 8.46 -3.62
CA GLY A 254 7.90 8.91 -3.89
C GLY A 254 8.90 8.62 -2.77
N TYR A 255 8.45 8.11 -1.62
CA TYR A 255 9.33 7.68 -0.54
C TYR A 255 9.64 6.20 -0.65
N GLN A 256 10.92 5.84 -0.48
CA GLN A 256 11.36 4.47 -0.30
C GLN A 256 10.89 3.97 1.07
N VAL A 257 9.97 3.01 1.08
CA VAL A 257 9.15 2.67 2.27
C VAL A 257 10.03 2.29 3.47
N ILE A 258 10.87 1.25 3.30
CA ILE A 258 11.69 0.71 4.40
C ILE A 258 12.73 1.74 4.86
N LYS A 259 13.45 2.38 3.91
CA LYS A 259 14.46 3.38 4.23
C LYS A 259 13.88 4.57 5.00
N LYS A 260 12.71 5.06 4.60
CA LYS A 260 12.03 6.17 5.27
C LYS A 260 11.67 5.78 6.70
N TRP A 261 11.14 4.58 6.92
CA TRP A 261 10.81 4.07 8.25
C TRP A 261 12.04 4.00 9.17
N LEU A 262 13.18 3.53 8.66
CA LEU A 262 14.45 3.47 9.39
C LEU A 262 14.98 4.86 9.76
N SER A 263 14.82 5.85 8.88
CA SER A 263 15.40 7.18 9.09
C SER A 263 14.90 7.90 10.35
N TYR A 264 13.68 7.63 10.80
CA TYR A 264 13.12 8.20 12.03
C TYR A 264 13.49 7.42 13.30
N ARG A 265 14.13 6.26 13.16
CA ARG A 265 14.35 5.31 14.25
C ARG A 265 15.82 5.08 14.58
N GLU A 266 16.71 5.89 14.02
CA GLU A 266 18.11 5.94 14.46
C GLU A 266 18.15 6.13 15.99
N ARG A 267 19.03 5.40 16.68
CA ARG A 267 19.19 5.41 18.15
C ARG A 267 19.28 6.82 18.71
N GLY A 268 20.01 7.72 18.03
CA GLY A 268 20.17 9.12 18.43
C GLY A 268 18.92 9.98 18.26
N LEU A 269 17.98 9.58 17.40
CA LEU A 269 16.67 10.24 17.21
C LEU A 269 15.58 9.62 18.09
N LEU A 270 15.55 8.29 18.17
CA LEU A 270 14.55 7.53 18.90
C LEU A 270 14.80 7.50 20.41
N GLY A 271 16.06 7.68 20.84
CA GLY A 271 16.45 7.64 22.26
C GLY A 271 16.44 6.25 22.90
N ARG A 272 16.13 5.18 22.15
CA ARG A 272 16.13 3.77 22.60
C ARG A 272 16.48 2.83 21.43
N PRO A 273 16.90 1.57 21.70
CA PRO A 273 16.94 0.53 20.68
C PRO A 273 15.53 0.20 20.18
N LEU A 274 15.43 -0.51 19.06
CA LEU A 274 14.16 -1.04 18.60
C LEU A 274 13.60 -2.09 19.57
N THR A 275 12.28 -2.17 19.64
CA THR A 275 11.62 -3.34 20.23
C THR A 275 11.67 -4.53 19.25
N SER A 276 11.41 -5.74 19.75
CA SER A 276 11.27 -6.93 18.92
C SER A 276 10.13 -6.80 17.90
N ASP A 277 9.03 -6.15 18.28
CA ASP A 277 7.91 -5.87 17.36
C ASP A 277 8.29 -4.87 16.28
N GLU A 278 9.03 -3.80 16.60
CA GLU A 278 9.54 -2.86 15.60
C GLU A 278 10.54 -3.51 14.64
N ALA A 279 11.41 -4.39 15.15
CA ALA A 279 12.32 -5.15 14.30
C ALA A 279 11.58 -6.14 13.40
N ARG A 280 10.49 -6.74 13.91
CA ARG A 280 9.57 -7.59 13.14
C ARG A 280 8.79 -6.79 12.10
N GLU A 281 8.50 -5.52 12.35
CA GLU A 281 7.75 -4.70 11.40
C GLU A 281 8.52 -4.46 10.10
N VAL A 282 9.85 -4.32 10.15
CA VAL A 282 10.68 -4.26 8.93
C VAL A 282 10.56 -5.55 8.11
N MET A 283 10.56 -6.70 8.78
CA MET A 283 10.35 -8.00 8.14
C MET A 283 8.96 -8.08 7.50
N ASN A 284 7.92 -7.64 8.22
CA ASN A 284 6.54 -7.62 7.72
C ASN A 284 6.38 -6.69 6.52
N MET A 285 6.93 -5.47 6.57
CA MET A 285 6.95 -4.53 5.44
C MET A 285 7.60 -5.16 4.20
N ALA A 286 8.78 -5.77 4.35
CA ALA A 286 9.48 -6.41 3.23
C ALA A 286 8.67 -7.57 2.64
N ARG A 287 8.05 -8.41 3.48
CA ARG A 287 7.17 -9.52 3.04
C ARG A 287 5.91 -9.01 2.33
N ARG A 288 5.28 -7.95 2.84
CA ARG A 288 4.09 -7.32 2.21
C ARG A 288 4.44 -6.75 0.84
N ILE A 289 5.54 -6.01 0.73
CA ILE A 289 6.03 -5.46 -0.54
C ILE A 289 6.39 -6.59 -1.51
N THR A 290 7.04 -7.66 -1.05
CA THR A 290 7.30 -8.87 -1.85
C THR A 290 5.99 -9.44 -2.40
N GLY A 291 4.95 -9.54 -1.57
CA GLY A 291 3.62 -9.97 -1.99
C GLY A 291 3.00 -9.09 -3.06
N ILE A 292 3.11 -7.75 -2.91
CA ILE A 292 2.62 -6.78 -3.89
C ILE A 292 3.35 -6.93 -5.22
N ILE A 293 4.67 -7.01 -5.21
CA ILE A 293 5.51 -7.16 -6.40
C ILE A 293 5.16 -8.46 -7.14
N LEU A 294 5.04 -9.58 -6.42
CA LEU A 294 4.69 -10.87 -7.03
C LEU A 294 3.23 -10.93 -7.54
N MET A 295 2.39 -9.96 -7.18
CA MET A 295 1.04 -9.81 -7.74
C MET A 295 1.01 -9.03 -9.06
N GLN A 296 2.07 -8.30 -9.42
CA GLN A 296 2.12 -7.46 -10.62
C GLN A 296 1.72 -8.19 -11.92
N PRO A 297 2.17 -9.43 -12.21
CA PRO A 297 1.72 -10.15 -13.40
C PRO A 297 0.20 -10.33 -13.49
N ALA A 298 -0.44 -10.65 -12.37
CA ALA A 298 -1.89 -10.85 -12.31
C ALA A 298 -2.64 -9.53 -12.43
N LEU A 299 -2.11 -8.45 -11.83
CA LEU A 299 -2.66 -7.10 -11.93
C LEU A 299 -2.57 -6.57 -13.37
N ASP A 300 -1.44 -6.78 -14.04
CA ASP A 300 -1.25 -6.43 -15.45
C ASP A 300 -2.16 -7.22 -16.38
N ALA A 301 -2.29 -8.54 -16.18
CA ALA A 301 -3.21 -9.35 -16.94
C ALA A 301 -4.67 -8.91 -16.73
N ASN A 302 -5.03 -8.54 -15.50
CA ASN A 302 -6.33 -7.99 -15.18
C ASN A 302 -6.56 -6.64 -15.89
N TYR A 303 -5.61 -5.70 -15.80
CA TYR A 303 -5.70 -4.41 -16.48
C TYR A 303 -5.91 -4.57 -17.98
N ARG A 304 -5.09 -5.40 -18.66
CA ARG A 304 -5.21 -5.61 -20.11
C ARG A 304 -6.57 -6.21 -20.49
N LYS A 305 -7.09 -7.16 -19.70
CA LYS A 305 -8.43 -7.74 -19.93
C LYS A 305 -9.54 -6.70 -19.75
N VAL A 306 -9.46 -5.90 -18.68
CA VAL A 306 -10.44 -4.82 -18.42
C VAL A 306 -10.39 -3.78 -19.53
N LYS A 307 -9.20 -3.34 -19.93
CA LYS A 307 -9.00 -2.39 -21.03
C LYS A 307 -9.62 -2.88 -22.34
N ALA A 308 -9.45 -4.15 -22.68
CA ALA A 308 -10.00 -4.74 -23.91
C ALA A 308 -11.53 -4.95 -23.88
N ALA A 309 -12.15 -4.89 -22.71
CA ALA A 309 -13.57 -5.11 -22.51
C ALA A 309 -14.17 -4.05 -21.57
N ALA A 310 -13.75 -2.79 -21.78
CA ALA A 310 -14.22 -1.67 -20.99
C ALA A 310 -15.71 -1.41 -21.26
N TYR A 311 -16.43 -1.00 -20.24
CA TYR A 311 -17.81 -0.56 -20.34
C TYR A 311 -17.85 0.78 -21.08
N GLU A 312 -18.68 0.85 -22.11
CA GLU A 312 -18.92 2.07 -22.86
C GLU A 312 -19.97 2.90 -22.13
N TRP A 313 -19.56 4.07 -21.64
CA TRP A 313 -20.48 5.07 -21.15
C TRP A 313 -21.23 5.65 -22.35
N GLY A 314 -22.55 5.51 -22.39
CA GLY A 314 -23.35 6.19 -23.41
C GLY A 314 -23.13 7.69 -23.36
N GLU A 315 -23.37 8.41 -24.46
CA GLU A 315 -23.33 9.87 -24.51
C GLU A 315 -24.40 10.46 -23.58
N ALA A 316 -24.08 10.56 -22.29
CA ALA A 316 -24.82 11.34 -21.32
C ALA A 316 -24.00 12.62 -21.08
N GLU A 317 -24.54 13.72 -21.61
CA GLU A 317 -24.12 15.12 -21.49
C GLU A 317 -22.97 15.36 -20.52
N SER A 318 -21.78 15.57 -21.09
CA SER A 318 -20.63 16.14 -20.41
C SER A 318 -20.94 17.57 -19.93
N SER A 319 -21.67 17.67 -18.82
CA SER A 319 -21.86 18.92 -18.08
C SER A 319 -21.27 18.82 -16.66
N ALA A 320 -20.20 18.04 -16.50
CA ALA A 320 -19.31 18.23 -15.36
C ALA A 320 -18.52 19.54 -15.57
N LYS A 321 -19.14 20.67 -15.22
CA LYS A 321 -18.44 21.94 -15.01
C LYS A 321 -17.26 21.68 -14.08
N THR A 322 -16.05 21.92 -14.56
CA THR A 322 -14.84 22.03 -13.77
C THR A 322 -15.16 22.84 -12.51
N PRO A 323 -14.94 22.33 -11.28
CA PRO A 323 -15.08 23.16 -10.11
C PRO A 323 -14.05 24.28 -10.24
N LYS A 324 -14.53 25.54 -10.30
CA LYS A 324 -13.67 26.71 -10.21
C LYS A 324 -12.78 26.52 -8.98
N LYS A 325 -11.47 26.59 -9.17
CA LYS A 325 -10.49 26.74 -8.08
C LYS A 325 -10.96 27.91 -7.21
N GLY A 326 -11.55 27.58 -6.07
CA GLY A 326 -11.76 28.54 -5.00
C GLY A 326 -10.41 28.76 -4.35
N ASN A 327 -9.83 29.93 -4.58
CA ASN A 327 -8.74 30.44 -3.73
C ASN A 327 -9.27 30.54 -2.30
N ARG A 328 -8.76 29.70 -1.41
CA ARG A 328 -8.44 30.01 -0.02
C ARG A 328 -7.28 29.14 0.42
#